data_AF-A0A847PAA5-F1
#
_entry.id   AF-A0A847PAA5-F1
#
_cell.length_a   1.000
_cell.length_b   1.000
_cell.length_c   1.000
_cell.angle_alpha   90.00
_cell.angle_beta   90.00
_cell.angle_gamma   90.00
#
_symmetry.space_group_name_H-M   'P 1'
#
loop_
_entity.id
_entity.type
_entity.pdbx_description
1 polymer ?
#
loop_
_entity_poly.entity_id
_entity_poly.type
_entity_poly.pdbx_seq_one_letter_code
_entity_poly.pdbx_strand_id
1 'polypeptide(L)'
;MNIIKKALRMNWKEAWPLIKQGHKQSKRSYLDLIIDLYHCYKEGYNWGEYFIFGFQFNKSKQYRDTFVCGKVHYQMITDKFKISDEDNSFFDDKGLFNRNFSDLKGIDTLDLRVNDFNDFKKFVEKHEEFFVKSATGYGGHGVRHIYLKDIKVKLEDFYNQLLKDGYVVVEEKIIQHPEVSKLSVNAVNSIRIVTVKNINGDYNAPFIASRIATGEAYVDNCSVGGASCVLDDEGVVNYDYFANIPIIKYYDRNIVTGFKFKGFKFPYFKESVNLCIEAAHRCKNPFIGWDVAITENGPVLIEANRAPSFDLFQVKGQLENNRGKLKELEEALGFELKK
;
A
#
# COMPACT_ATOMS: atom_id res chain seq x y z
N MET A 1 34.56 -6.96 -1.82
CA MET A 1 34.16 -5.53 -1.76
C MET A 1 32.68 -5.41 -1.37
N ASN A 2 32.26 -4.93 -0.20
CA ASN A 2 32.70 -5.21 1.17
C ASN A 2 31.39 -5.36 1.96
N ILE A 3 31.11 -6.52 2.57
CA ILE A 3 29.87 -6.83 3.33
C ILE A 3 29.55 -5.70 4.31
N ILE A 4 30.62 -5.17 4.92
CA ILE A 4 30.65 -4.06 5.88
C ILE A 4 30.07 -2.77 5.28
N LYS A 5 30.40 -2.39 4.04
CA LYS A 5 29.91 -1.13 3.42
C LYS A 5 28.41 -1.16 3.11
N LYS A 6 27.84 -2.32 2.80
CA LYS A 6 26.39 -2.48 2.55
C LYS A 6 25.62 -2.66 3.86
N ALA A 7 26.19 -3.36 4.82
CA ALA A 7 25.68 -3.42 6.20
C ALA A 7 25.53 -2.01 6.78
N LEU A 8 26.49 -1.11 6.58
CA LEU A 8 26.43 0.30 7.02
C LEU A 8 25.33 1.15 6.36
N ARG A 9 24.72 0.71 5.25
CA ARG A 9 23.60 1.41 4.58
C ARG A 9 22.21 0.92 5.02
N MET A 10 22.14 -0.14 5.82
CA MET A 10 20.88 -0.66 6.34
C MET A 10 20.34 0.28 7.42
N ASN A 11 19.02 0.48 7.46
CA ASN A 11 18.39 1.23 8.54
C ASN A 11 18.40 0.39 9.83
N TRP A 12 19.54 0.39 10.52
CA TRP A 12 19.76 -0.40 11.74
C TRP A 12 18.76 -0.07 12.85
N LYS A 13 18.25 1.16 12.88
CA LYS A 13 17.24 1.58 13.86
C LYS A 13 15.96 0.75 13.72
N GLU A 14 15.56 0.42 12.49
CA GLU A 14 14.38 -0.40 12.19
C GLU A 14 14.70 -1.90 12.14
N ALA A 15 15.86 -2.27 11.60
CA ALA A 15 16.23 -3.68 11.44
C ALA A 15 16.61 -4.37 12.77
N TRP A 16 17.23 -3.65 13.71
CA TRP A 16 17.74 -4.26 14.95
C TRP A 16 16.66 -4.82 15.89
N PRO A 17 15.53 -4.13 16.12
CA PRO A 17 14.40 -4.71 16.86
C PRO A 17 13.89 -6.03 16.24
N LEU A 18 13.80 -6.10 14.91
CA LEU A 18 13.40 -7.32 14.21
C LEU A 18 14.44 -8.44 14.32
N ILE A 19 15.75 -8.11 14.25
CA ILE A 19 16.82 -9.08 14.50
C ILE A 19 16.72 -9.65 15.93
N LYS A 20 16.50 -8.81 16.94
CA LYS A 20 16.30 -9.26 18.33
C LYS A 20 15.08 -10.17 18.48
N GLN A 21 13.96 -9.80 17.84
CA GLN A 21 12.77 -10.63 17.82
C GLN A 21 13.03 -11.98 17.12
N GLY A 22 13.67 -11.95 15.96
CA GLY A 22 14.07 -13.12 15.19
C GLY A 22 14.98 -14.04 15.99
N HIS A 23 15.98 -13.51 16.70
CA HIS A 23 16.84 -14.27 17.62
C HIS A 23 16.02 -14.98 18.71
N LYS A 24 15.16 -14.22 19.41
CA LYS A 24 14.33 -14.76 20.50
C LYS A 24 13.39 -15.88 20.04
N GLN A 25 12.79 -15.73 18.85
CA GLN A 25 11.79 -16.66 18.31
C GLN A 25 12.42 -17.86 17.59
N SER A 26 13.44 -17.64 16.75
CA SER A 26 14.08 -18.72 15.98
C SER A 26 15.16 -19.49 16.75
N LYS A 27 15.61 -18.96 17.89
CA LYS A 27 16.74 -19.47 18.69
C LYS A 27 18.10 -19.46 17.98
N ARG A 28 18.18 -18.89 16.78
CA ARG A 28 19.42 -18.72 16.01
C ARG A 28 20.27 -17.60 16.59
N SER A 29 21.60 -17.70 16.52
CA SER A 29 22.50 -16.64 17.01
C SER A 29 22.38 -15.36 16.17
N TYR A 30 22.71 -14.21 16.77
CA TYR A 30 22.76 -12.93 16.05
C TYR A 30 23.67 -12.99 14.81
N LEU A 31 24.82 -13.66 14.92
CA LEU A 31 25.77 -13.78 13.82
C LEU A 31 25.19 -14.59 12.64
N ASP A 32 24.54 -15.73 12.90
CA ASP A 32 23.93 -16.54 11.84
C ASP A 32 22.74 -15.80 11.19
N LEU A 33 21.94 -15.05 11.95
CA LEU A 33 20.87 -14.21 11.38
C LEU A 33 21.41 -13.10 10.48
N ILE A 34 22.47 -12.39 10.91
CA ILE A 34 23.07 -11.31 10.12
C ILE A 34 23.70 -11.86 8.83
N ILE A 35 24.38 -13.01 8.90
CA ILE A 35 24.97 -13.67 7.72
C ILE A 35 23.87 -14.07 6.74
N ASP A 36 22.82 -14.74 7.22
CA ASP A 36 21.71 -15.21 6.38
C ASP A 36 20.90 -14.06 5.78
N LEU A 37 20.64 -13.01 6.55
CA LEU A 37 20.03 -11.76 6.07
C LEU A 37 20.88 -11.15 4.95
N TYR A 38 22.21 -11.11 5.11
CA TYR A 38 23.11 -10.59 4.08
C TYR A 38 23.10 -11.44 2.80
N HIS A 39 22.99 -12.77 2.93
CA HIS A 39 22.81 -13.65 1.77
C HIS A 39 21.49 -13.36 1.05
N CYS A 40 20.37 -13.25 1.77
CA CYS A 40 19.07 -12.91 1.18
C CYS A 40 19.11 -11.51 0.52
N TYR A 41 19.83 -10.55 1.11
CA TYR A 41 20.03 -9.23 0.52
C TYR A 41 20.79 -9.27 -0.81
N LYS A 42 21.75 -10.18 -0.98
CA LYS A 42 22.40 -10.40 -2.28
C LYS A 42 21.44 -10.97 -3.32
N GLU A 43 20.46 -11.76 -2.89
CA GLU A 43 19.40 -12.32 -3.74
C GLU A 43 18.25 -11.32 -4.03
N GLY A 44 18.36 -10.11 -3.51
CA GLY A 44 17.45 -8.99 -3.80
C GLY A 44 16.42 -8.68 -2.71
N TYR A 45 16.30 -9.52 -1.68
CA TYR A 45 15.37 -9.30 -0.57
C TYR A 45 15.83 -8.16 0.34
N ASN A 46 14.91 -7.31 0.77
CA ASN A 46 15.19 -6.34 1.81
C ASN A 46 15.04 -6.96 3.22
N TRP A 47 15.44 -6.22 4.25
CA TRP A 47 15.40 -6.72 5.63
C TRP A 47 13.97 -6.91 6.16
N GLY A 48 13.01 -6.08 5.71
CA GLY A 48 11.60 -6.24 6.05
C GLY A 48 11.05 -7.55 5.48
N GLU A 49 11.24 -7.76 4.18
CA GLU A 49 10.88 -9.02 3.48
C GLU A 49 11.45 -10.25 4.19
N TYR A 50 12.73 -10.23 4.58
CA TYR A 50 13.36 -11.35 5.30
C TYR A 50 12.57 -11.78 6.55
N PHE A 51 12.17 -10.83 7.39
CA PHE A 51 11.44 -11.13 8.63
C PHE A 51 9.96 -11.42 8.39
N ILE A 52 9.33 -10.68 7.46
CA ILE A 52 7.91 -10.86 7.08
C ILE A 52 7.69 -12.25 6.48
N PHE A 53 8.60 -12.70 5.60
CA PHE A 53 8.53 -14.00 4.93
C PHE A 53 8.96 -15.16 5.83
N GLY A 54 9.45 -14.87 7.04
CA GLY A 54 9.81 -15.91 7.99
C GLY A 54 11.14 -16.60 7.69
N PHE A 55 12.05 -15.97 6.93
CA PHE A 55 13.33 -16.58 6.53
C PHE A 55 14.27 -16.80 7.72
N GLN A 56 14.04 -16.10 8.84
CA GLN A 56 14.65 -16.38 10.13
C GLN A 56 14.33 -17.79 10.66
N PHE A 57 13.17 -18.35 10.29
CA PHE A 57 12.74 -19.68 10.71
C PHE A 57 13.06 -20.78 9.69
N ASN A 58 13.15 -20.43 8.41
CA ASN A 58 13.33 -21.40 7.34
C ASN A 58 14.43 -20.96 6.36
N LYS A 59 15.53 -21.72 6.34
CA LYS A 59 16.68 -21.51 5.45
C LYS A 59 16.62 -22.31 4.14
N SER A 60 15.59 -23.15 3.96
CA SER A 60 15.47 -24.00 2.79
C SER A 60 15.33 -23.16 1.52
N LYS A 61 16.14 -23.46 0.50
CA LYS A 61 16.01 -22.87 -0.83
C LYS A 61 14.63 -23.16 -1.42
N GLN A 62 14.13 -24.39 -1.26
CA GLN A 62 12.79 -24.78 -1.73
C GLN A 62 11.68 -23.90 -1.15
N TYR A 63 11.80 -23.48 0.11
CA TYR A 63 10.84 -22.53 0.71
C TYR A 63 11.02 -21.13 0.13
N ARG A 64 12.25 -20.61 0.11
CA ARG A 64 12.55 -19.24 -0.32
C ARG A 64 12.28 -18.97 -1.79
N ASP A 65 12.41 -19.99 -2.64
CA ASP A 65 12.10 -19.92 -4.07
C ASP A 65 10.61 -19.75 -4.35
N THR A 66 9.72 -20.00 -3.38
CA THR A 66 8.28 -19.78 -3.55
C THR A 66 7.86 -18.33 -3.34
N PHE A 67 8.75 -17.45 -2.88
CA PHE A 67 8.43 -16.06 -2.54
C PHE A 67 8.71 -15.11 -3.69
N VAL A 68 7.79 -14.18 -3.89
CA VAL A 68 8.02 -13.02 -4.74
C VAL A 68 9.05 -12.12 -4.06
N CYS A 69 10.20 -11.93 -4.70
CA CYS A 69 11.18 -10.92 -4.33
C CYS A 69 10.81 -9.62 -5.05
N GLY A 70 10.38 -8.60 -4.30
CA GLY A 70 9.82 -7.39 -4.88
C GLY A 70 10.78 -6.74 -5.87
N LYS A 71 12.06 -6.60 -5.52
CA LYS A 71 13.06 -5.98 -6.40
C LYS A 71 13.32 -6.75 -7.69
N VAL A 72 13.50 -8.07 -7.59
CA VAL A 72 13.93 -8.90 -8.73
C VAL A 72 12.76 -9.13 -9.68
N HIS A 73 11.62 -9.57 -9.17
CA HIS A 73 10.49 -9.92 -10.02
C HIS A 73 9.81 -8.69 -10.60
N TYR A 74 9.80 -7.55 -9.90
CA TYR A 74 9.32 -6.28 -10.50
C TYR A 74 10.12 -5.94 -11.76
N GLN A 75 11.45 -6.00 -11.71
CA GLN A 75 12.30 -5.74 -12.88
C GLN A 75 12.00 -6.72 -14.03
N MET A 76 11.87 -8.02 -13.72
CA MET A 76 11.57 -9.03 -14.75
C MET A 76 10.23 -8.77 -15.43
N ILE A 77 9.20 -8.37 -14.68
CA ILE A 77 7.88 -8.03 -15.22
C ILE A 77 7.99 -6.78 -16.10
N THR A 78 8.61 -5.70 -15.60
CA THR A 78 8.75 -4.45 -16.38
C THR A 78 9.55 -4.65 -17.66
N ASP A 79 10.61 -5.47 -17.63
CA ASP A 79 11.41 -5.80 -18.82
C ASP A 79 10.59 -6.61 -19.83
N LYS A 80 9.83 -7.61 -19.35
CA LYS A 80 9.02 -8.48 -20.21
C LYS A 80 7.96 -7.68 -20.97
N PHE A 81 7.30 -6.73 -20.30
CA PHE A 81 6.25 -5.88 -20.88
C PHE A 81 6.77 -4.56 -21.46
N LYS A 82 8.09 -4.33 -21.44
CA LYS A 82 8.74 -3.13 -21.99
C LYS A 82 8.16 -1.83 -21.41
N ILE A 83 8.02 -1.80 -20.09
CA ILE A 83 7.53 -0.65 -19.33
C ILE A 83 8.68 0.32 -19.07
N SER A 84 8.51 1.58 -19.45
CA SER A 84 9.46 2.65 -19.15
C SER A 84 9.05 3.41 -17.88
N ASP A 85 9.94 4.28 -17.39
CA ASP A 85 9.60 5.15 -16.26
C ASP A 85 8.52 6.18 -16.67
N GLU A 86 8.52 6.64 -17.93
CA GLU A 86 7.49 7.56 -18.44
C GLU A 86 6.09 6.94 -18.40
N ASP A 87 5.97 5.64 -18.70
CA ASP A 87 4.70 4.90 -18.61
C ASP A 87 4.11 4.90 -17.20
N ASN A 88 4.95 5.14 -16.17
CA ASN A 88 4.55 5.20 -14.77
C ASN A 88 4.50 6.63 -14.21
N SER A 89 4.91 7.64 -14.98
CA SER A 89 5.13 9.00 -14.47
C SER A 89 3.89 9.65 -13.85
N PHE A 90 2.70 9.34 -14.37
CA PHE A 90 1.45 9.89 -13.83
C PHE A 90 1.06 9.29 -12.47
N PHE A 91 1.58 8.11 -12.09
CA PHE A 91 1.33 7.54 -10.76
C PHE A 91 2.03 8.34 -9.66
N ASP A 92 3.17 8.95 -9.99
CA ASP A 92 4.01 9.66 -9.02
C ASP A 92 3.51 11.10 -8.76
N ASP A 93 2.64 11.63 -9.62
CA ASP A 93 1.99 12.94 -9.50
C ASP A 93 0.49 12.79 -9.22
N LYS A 94 0.09 13.10 -7.98
CA LYS A 94 -1.29 12.95 -7.49
C LYS A 94 -2.31 13.77 -8.29
N GLY A 95 -1.93 14.93 -8.81
CA GLY A 95 -2.82 15.77 -9.60
C GLY A 95 -3.05 15.20 -11.00
N LEU A 96 -1.99 14.70 -11.64
CA LEU A 96 -2.10 13.98 -12.91
C LEU A 96 -2.91 12.69 -12.75
N PHE A 97 -2.65 11.92 -11.69
CA PHE A 97 -3.43 10.74 -11.34
C PHE A 97 -4.92 11.08 -11.19
N ASN A 98 -5.27 12.05 -10.34
CA ASN A 98 -6.66 12.42 -10.10
C ASN A 98 -7.38 12.88 -11.37
N ARG A 99 -6.70 13.59 -12.29
CA ARG A 99 -7.31 13.95 -13.58
C ARG A 99 -7.54 12.75 -14.49
N ASN A 100 -6.55 11.87 -14.62
CA ASN A 100 -6.62 10.69 -15.50
C ASN A 100 -7.70 9.69 -15.08
N PHE A 101 -8.04 9.66 -13.79
CA PHE A 101 -9.06 8.79 -13.21
C PHE A 101 -10.23 9.58 -12.60
N SER A 102 -10.49 10.80 -13.07
CA SER A 102 -11.49 11.69 -12.46
C SER A 102 -12.89 11.08 -12.40
N ASP A 103 -13.26 10.28 -13.40
CA ASP A 103 -14.51 9.53 -13.49
C ASP A 103 -14.56 8.26 -12.61
N LEU A 104 -13.39 7.73 -12.22
CA LEU A 104 -13.26 6.56 -11.33
C LEU A 104 -12.88 6.93 -9.90
N LYS A 105 -12.58 8.20 -9.64
CA LYS A 105 -12.08 8.67 -8.35
C LYS A 105 -13.14 8.53 -7.26
N GLY A 106 -14.39 8.81 -7.60
CA GLY A 106 -15.54 8.68 -6.70
C GLY A 106 -15.63 9.75 -5.59
N ILE A 107 -14.73 10.73 -5.62
CA ILE A 107 -14.71 11.92 -4.74
C ILE A 107 -14.31 13.15 -5.55
N ASP A 108 -14.69 14.33 -5.08
CA ASP A 108 -14.27 15.58 -5.71
C ASP A 108 -12.76 15.82 -5.52
N THR A 109 -12.09 16.26 -6.59
CA THR A 109 -10.68 16.62 -6.55
C THR A 109 -10.40 17.86 -7.40
N LEU A 110 -9.38 18.62 -7.02
CA LEU A 110 -8.83 19.71 -7.84
C LEU A 110 -7.30 19.58 -7.93
N ASP A 111 -6.76 20.06 -9.04
CA ASP A 111 -5.34 20.37 -9.18
C ASP A 111 -5.18 21.87 -9.44
N LEU A 112 -4.70 22.60 -8.45
CA LEU A 112 -4.58 24.06 -8.47
C LEU A 112 -3.56 24.57 -9.51
N ARG A 113 -2.83 23.68 -10.19
CA ARG A 113 -2.00 24.05 -11.35
C ARG A 113 -2.83 24.29 -12.61
N VAL A 114 -4.06 23.75 -12.66
CA VAL A 114 -4.95 23.85 -13.82
C VAL A 114 -6.37 24.34 -13.46
N ASN A 115 -6.77 24.23 -12.20
CA ASN A 115 -7.99 24.80 -11.65
C ASN A 115 -7.72 26.18 -11.06
N ASP A 116 -8.66 27.11 -11.26
CA ASP A 116 -8.52 28.49 -10.80
C ASP A 116 -9.10 28.72 -9.39
N PHE A 117 -9.05 29.98 -8.93
CA PHE A 117 -9.62 30.36 -7.64
C PHE A 117 -11.15 30.16 -7.58
N ASN A 118 -11.87 30.32 -8.69
CA ASN A 118 -13.33 30.12 -8.71
C ASN A 118 -13.69 28.64 -8.55
N ASP A 119 -12.93 27.74 -9.17
CA ASP A 119 -13.06 26.30 -8.97
C ASP A 119 -12.80 25.93 -7.50
N PHE A 120 -11.71 26.44 -6.93
CA PHE A 120 -11.39 26.23 -5.51
C PHE A 120 -12.49 26.77 -4.59
N LYS A 121 -13.04 27.95 -4.89
CA LYS A 121 -14.14 28.54 -4.14
C LYS A 121 -15.39 27.65 -4.16
N LYS A 122 -15.80 27.17 -5.35
CA LYS A 122 -16.95 26.25 -5.48
C LYS A 122 -16.72 24.94 -4.71
N PHE A 123 -15.49 24.44 -4.72
CA PHE A 123 -15.13 23.23 -3.98
C PHE A 123 -15.30 23.43 -2.47
N VAL A 124 -14.75 24.50 -1.89
CA VAL A 124 -14.86 24.71 -0.42
C VAL A 124 -16.27 25.11 0.02
N GLU A 125 -17.11 25.64 -0.87
CA GLU A 125 -18.54 25.87 -0.60
C GLU A 125 -19.32 24.55 -0.44
N LYS A 126 -18.86 23.47 -1.09
CA LYS A 126 -19.45 22.12 -0.96
C LYS A 126 -18.84 21.33 0.21
N HIS A 127 -17.57 21.57 0.54
CA HIS A 127 -16.79 20.75 1.47
C HIS A 127 -16.24 21.57 2.64
N GLU A 128 -16.83 21.42 3.83
CA GLU A 128 -16.40 22.14 5.05
C GLU A 128 -15.05 21.66 5.60
N GLU A 129 -14.64 20.45 5.26
CA GLU A 129 -13.33 19.87 5.58
C GLU A 129 -12.78 19.10 4.37
N PHE A 130 -11.48 19.22 4.12
CA PHE A 130 -10.83 18.66 2.94
C PHE A 130 -9.34 18.45 3.15
N PHE A 131 -8.70 17.70 2.26
CA PHE A 131 -7.25 17.50 2.28
C PHE A 131 -6.56 18.32 1.21
N VAL A 132 -5.41 18.89 1.56
CA VAL A 132 -4.48 19.48 0.60
C VAL A 132 -3.17 18.69 0.59
N LYS A 133 -2.62 18.43 -0.60
CA LYS A 133 -1.46 17.56 -0.79
C LYS A 133 -0.45 18.20 -1.73
N SER A 134 0.83 17.95 -1.49
CA SER A 134 1.86 18.13 -2.52
C SER A 134 1.66 17.13 -3.66
N ALA A 135 2.06 17.50 -4.89
CA ALA A 135 1.89 16.63 -6.07
C ALA A 135 2.61 15.28 -5.90
N THR A 136 3.82 15.30 -5.36
CA THR A 136 4.66 14.11 -5.13
C THR A 136 4.79 13.80 -3.64
N GLY A 137 5.34 12.62 -3.31
CA GLY A 137 5.57 12.18 -1.93
C GLY A 137 4.84 10.89 -1.57
N TYR A 138 5.25 10.26 -0.46
CA TYR A 138 4.82 8.92 -0.05
C TYR A 138 4.52 8.87 1.46
N GLY A 139 3.75 7.86 1.88
CA GLY A 139 3.54 7.56 3.30
C GLY A 139 2.76 8.62 4.09
N GLY A 140 1.96 9.45 3.42
CA GLY A 140 1.19 10.52 4.05
C GLY A 140 1.96 11.82 4.32
N HIS A 141 3.26 11.88 4.01
CA HIS A 141 4.01 13.13 4.08
C HIS A 141 3.51 14.14 3.03
N GLY A 142 3.41 15.41 3.43
CA GLY A 142 2.91 16.47 2.55
C GLY A 142 1.39 16.46 2.38
N VAL A 143 0.65 15.85 3.29
CA VAL A 143 -0.82 15.90 3.37
C VAL A 143 -1.23 16.73 4.58
N ARG A 144 -2.17 17.67 4.40
CA ARG A 144 -2.76 18.46 5.49
C ARG A 144 -4.27 18.35 5.44
N HIS A 145 -4.88 18.14 6.60
CA HIS A 145 -6.33 18.25 6.79
C HIS A 145 -6.69 19.70 7.10
N ILE A 146 -7.64 20.26 6.36
CA ILE A 146 -8.07 21.64 6.48
C ILE A 146 -9.55 21.66 6.86
N TYR A 147 -9.87 22.44 7.89
CA TYR A 147 -11.25 22.81 8.18
C TYR A 147 -11.48 24.24 7.68
N LEU A 148 -12.54 24.46 6.90
CA LEU A 148 -12.88 25.77 6.36
C LEU A 148 -13.01 26.83 7.45
N LYS A 149 -13.62 26.47 8.59
CA LYS A 149 -13.78 27.34 9.77
C LYS A 149 -12.45 27.81 10.39
N ASP A 150 -11.35 27.11 10.14
CA ASP A 150 -10.04 27.43 10.71
C ASP A 150 -9.23 28.41 9.82
N ILE A 151 -9.72 28.69 8.60
CA ILE A 151 -9.13 29.70 7.71
C ILE A 151 -9.50 31.10 8.24
N LYS A 152 -8.52 31.83 8.77
CA LYS A 152 -8.70 33.17 9.37
C LYS A 152 -8.31 34.34 8.46
N VAL A 153 -7.97 34.06 7.21
CA VAL A 153 -7.61 35.03 6.17
C VAL A 153 -8.65 35.02 5.05
N LYS A 154 -8.56 35.94 4.08
CA LYS A 154 -9.43 35.85 2.89
C LYS A 154 -9.13 34.54 2.15
N LEU A 155 -10.17 33.92 1.59
CA LEU A 155 -10.04 32.63 0.92
C LEU A 155 -9.04 32.69 -0.26
N GLU A 156 -8.97 33.81 -0.96
CA GLU A 156 -8.00 34.05 -2.05
C GLU A 156 -6.56 34.11 -1.54
N ASP A 157 -6.31 34.73 -0.38
CA ASP A 157 -4.99 34.76 0.25
C ASP A 157 -4.57 33.34 0.66
N PHE A 158 -5.51 32.54 1.19
CA PHE A 158 -5.27 31.13 1.52
C PHE A 158 -4.96 30.29 0.28
N TYR A 159 -5.73 30.44 -0.79
CA TYR A 159 -5.48 29.79 -2.08
C TYR A 159 -4.07 30.10 -2.63
N ASN A 160 -3.68 31.37 -2.63
CA ASN A 160 -2.34 31.79 -3.07
C ASN A 160 -1.24 31.23 -2.16
N GLN A 161 -1.50 31.11 -0.86
CA GLN A 161 -0.56 30.50 0.08
C GLN A 161 -0.39 28.99 -0.17
N LEU A 162 -1.46 28.25 -0.50
CA LEU A 162 -1.38 26.83 -0.87
C LEU A 162 -0.47 26.62 -2.09
N LEU A 163 -0.66 27.44 -3.13
CA LEU A 163 0.19 27.41 -4.33
C LEU A 163 1.66 27.69 -3.99
N LYS A 164 1.91 28.74 -3.19
CA LYS A 164 3.26 29.11 -2.75
C LYS A 164 3.95 28.01 -1.95
N ASP A 165 3.21 27.30 -1.11
CA ASP A 165 3.71 26.21 -0.28
C ASP A 165 3.76 24.86 -1.01
N GLY A 166 3.32 24.80 -2.27
CA GLY A 166 3.34 23.59 -3.09
C GLY A 166 2.25 22.57 -2.75
N TYR A 167 1.17 22.98 -2.08
CA TYR A 167 -0.02 22.17 -1.86
C TYR A 167 -0.99 22.34 -3.03
N VAL A 168 -0.70 21.65 -4.13
CA VAL A 168 -1.40 21.84 -5.40
C VAL A 168 -2.55 20.87 -5.64
N VAL A 169 -2.69 19.82 -4.83
CA VAL A 169 -3.80 18.86 -4.97
C VAL A 169 -4.77 19.06 -3.83
N VAL A 170 -6.05 19.19 -4.14
CA VAL A 170 -7.15 19.29 -3.16
C VAL A 170 -8.08 18.10 -3.35
N GLU A 171 -8.42 17.41 -2.26
CA GLU A 171 -9.32 16.25 -2.29
C GLU A 171 -10.38 16.35 -1.20
N GLU A 172 -11.60 15.96 -1.55
CA GLU A 172 -12.70 15.77 -0.60
C GLU A 172 -12.29 14.76 0.48
N LYS A 173 -12.76 14.99 1.71
CA LYS A 173 -12.57 14.02 2.78
C LYS A 173 -13.38 12.76 2.50
N ILE A 174 -12.70 11.63 2.39
CA ILE A 174 -13.36 10.33 2.25
C ILE A 174 -14.09 9.97 3.55
N ILE A 175 -15.40 9.81 3.47
CA ILE A 175 -16.23 9.28 4.55
C ILE A 175 -16.41 7.77 4.32
N GLN A 176 -15.68 6.97 5.10
CA GLN A 176 -15.72 5.52 4.98
C GLN A 176 -17.05 4.93 5.48
N HIS A 177 -17.42 3.79 4.90
CA HIS A 177 -18.62 3.04 5.23
C HIS A 177 -18.68 2.69 6.74
N PRO A 178 -19.84 2.77 7.42
CA PRO A 178 -19.96 2.49 8.85
C PRO A 178 -19.45 1.10 9.26
N GLU A 179 -19.77 0.05 8.49
CA GLU A 179 -19.24 -1.30 8.71
C GLU A 179 -17.70 -1.34 8.67
N VAL A 180 -17.07 -0.66 7.71
CA VAL A 180 -15.60 -0.60 7.59
C VAL A 180 -15.00 0.19 8.76
N SER A 181 -15.72 1.18 9.30
CA SER A 181 -15.32 1.94 10.50
C SER A 181 -15.24 1.12 11.78
N LYS A 182 -15.85 -0.06 11.82
CA LYS A 182 -15.68 -0.98 12.94
C LYS A 182 -14.23 -1.46 13.04
N LEU A 183 -13.52 -1.60 11.91
CA LEU A 183 -12.13 -2.07 11.86
C LEU A 183 -11.14 -1.06 12.44
N SER A 184 -11.31 0.22 12.11
CA SER A 184 -10.54 1.34 12.68
C SER A 184 -11.20 2.67 12.36
N VAL A 185 -11.08 3.63 13.29
CA VAL A 185 -11.66 4.97 13.19
C VAL A 185 -10.62 6.09 13.03
N ASN A 186 -9.32 5.75 13.13
CA ASN A 186 -8.26 6.76 13.19
C ASN A 186 -7.79 7.24 11.82
N ALA A 187 -8.02 6.43 10.78
CA ALA A 187 -7.69 6.74 9.40
C ALA A 187 -8.64 5.98 8.48
N VAL A 188 -8.70 6.43 7.23
CA VAL A 188 -9.40 5.71 6.16
C VAL A 188 -8.79 4.31 6.03
N ASN A 189 -9.59 3.28 6.27
CA ASN A 189 -9.17 1.90 6.02
C ASN A 189 -9.22 1.63 4.50
N SER A 190 -8.12 1.13 3.95
CA SER A 190 -8.03 0.84 2.51
C SER A 190 -7.97 -0.66 2.22
N ILE A 191 -8.28 -1.00 0.97
CA ILE A 191 -7.97 -2.29 0.38
C ILE A 191 -6.91 -2.05 -0.70
N ARG A 192 -5.76 -2.70 -0.55
CA ARG A 192 -4.74 -2.83 -1.59
C ARG A 192 -5.16 -3.94 -2.53
N ILE A 193 -5.49 -3.61 -3.77
CA ILE A 193 -5.86 -4.55 -4.84
C ILE A 193 -4.78 -4.51 -5.90
N VAL A 194 -4.18 -5.67 -6.21
CA VAL A 194 -3.13 -5.76 -7.22
C VAL A 194 -3.71 -6.29 -8.50
N THR A 195 -3.80 -5.45 -9.53
CA THR A 195 -4.22 -5.89 -10.87
C THR A 195 -3.01 -6.40 -11.65
N VAL A 196 -3.18 -7.53 -12.33
CA VAL A 196 -2.21 -8.12 -13.26
C VAL A 196 -2.83 -8.23 -14.64
N LYS A 197 -2.13 -7.75 -15.66
CA LYS A 197 -2.39 -8.03 -17.07
C LYS A 197 -1.49 -9.18 -17.52
N ASN A 198 -2.09 -10.27 -18.00
CA ASN A 198 -1.35 -11.42 -18.49
C ASN A 198 -0.76 -11.17 -19.89
N ILE A 199 0.06 -12.12 -20.38
CA ILE A 199 0.65 -12.06 -21.73
C ILE A 199 -0.37 -12.10 -22.88
N ASN A 200 -1.60 -12.56 -22.63
CA ASN A 200 -2.68 -12.61 -23.62
C ASN A 200 -3.51 -11.31 -23.63
N GLY A 201 -3.30 -10.43 -22.64
CA GLY A 201 -4.00 -9.15 -22.50
C GLY A 201 -5.18 -9.16 -21.53
N ASP A 202 -5.47 -10.28 -20.86
CA ASP A 202 -6.54 -10.37 -19.86
C ASP A 202 -6.09 -9.81 -18.51
N TYR A 203 -7.04 -9.25 -17.76
CA TYR A 203 -6.80 -8.66 -16.45
C TYR A 203 -7.39 -9.53 -15.33
N ASN A 204 -6.65 -9.65 -14.23
CA ASN A 204 -7.11 -10.29 -12.99
C ASN A 204 -6.56 -9.53 -11.76
N ALA A 205 -6.99 -9.92 -10.56
CA ALA A 205 -6.54 -9.29 -9.31
C ALA A 205 -6.21 -10.33 -8.22
N PRO A 206 -5.06 -11.03 -8.32
CA PRO A 206 -4.77 -12.22 -7.52
C PRO A 206 -4.28 -11.91 -6.10
N PHE A 207 -3.96 -10.65 -5.81
CA PHE A 207 -3.45 -10.25 -4.50
C PHE A 207 -4.26 -9.09 -3.96
N ILE A 208 -4.96 -9.36 -2.85
CA ILE A 208 -5.80 -8.38 -2.19
C ILE A 208 -5.55 -8.43 -0.68
N ALA A 209 -5.31 -7.27 -0.09
CA ALA A 209 -5.09 -7.13 1.33
C ALA A 209 -5.77 -5.87 1.85
N SER A 210 -6.46 -5.97 2.97
CA SER A 210 -6.91 -4.79 3.69
C SER A 210 -5.77 -4.21 4.52
N ARG A 211 -5.76 -2.88 4.65
CA ARG A 211 -4.90 -2.11 5.53
C ARG A 211 -5.77 -1.27 6.47
N ILE A 212 -5.37 -1.24 7.74
CA ILE A 212 -6.04 -0.47 8.77
C ILE A 212 -5.01 0.30 9.58
N ALA A 213 -5.39 1.46 10.12
CA ALA A 213 -4.61 2.10 11.17
C ALA A 213 -4.72 1.31 12.47
N THR A 214 -3.61 1.11 13.18
CA THR A 214 -3.62 0.49 14.52
C THR A 214 -3.18 1.48 15.60
N GLY A 215 -3.72 1.31 16.81
CA GLY A 215 -3.33 2.14 17.95
C GLY A 215 -3.78 3.59 17.78
N GLU A 216 -2.83 4.52 17.78
CA GLU A 216 -3.04 5.97 17.59
C GLU A 216 -2.56 6.43 16.19
N ALA A 217 -2.25 5.51 15.27
CA ALA A 217 -1.76 5.87 13.95
C ALA A 217 -2.83 6.66 13.16
N TYR A 218 -2.40 7.74 12.52
CA TYR A 218 -3.25 8.63 11.70
C TYR A 218 -3.28 8.22 10.20
N VAL A 219 -2.64 7.10 9.86
CA VAL A 219 -2.56 6.51 8.53
C VAL A 219 -2.58 4.98 8.65
N ASP A 220 -3.13 4.30 7.65
CA ASP A 220 -3.30 2.84 7.61
C ASP A 220 -2.08 2.09 7.06
N ASN A 221 -1.05 2.81 6.62
CA ASN A 221 0.16 2.23 6.06
C ASN A 221 1.02 1.57 7.15
N CYS A 222 1.38 0.30 6.93
CA CYS A 222 2.21 -0.50 7.83
C CYS A 222 3.57 0.15 8.17
N SER A 223 4.13 0.96 7.27
CA SER A 223 5.40 1.66 7.50
C SER A 223 5.33 2.78 8.55
N VAL A 224 4.13 3.16 8.97
CA VAL A 224 3.85 4.32 9.84
C VAL A 224 2.80 4.00 10.91
N GLY A 225 2.65 2.71 11.27
CA GLY A 225 1.80 2.26 12.37
C GLY A 225 0.49 1.56 11.96
N GLY A 226 0.29 1.32 10.67
CA GLY A 226 -0.79 0.48 10.17
C GLY A 226 -0.55 -1.02 10.33
N ALA A 227 -1.59 -1.81 10.08
CA ALA A 227 -1.53 -3.25 9.98
C ALA A 227 -2.26 -3.74 8.74
N SER A 228 -1.88 -4.90 8.22
CA SER A 228 -2.45 -5.50 7.03
C SER A 228 -2.94 -6.93 7.25
N CYS A 229 -3.94 -7.32 6.45
CA CYS A 229 -4.42 -8.68 6.37
C CYS A 229 -4.80 -9.01 4.94
N VAL A 230 -4.29 -10.13 4.41
CA VAL A 230 -4.79 -10.70 3.15
C VAL A 230 -6.28 -11.03 3.28
N LEU A 231 -7.02 -10.80 2.19
CA LEU A 231 -8.43 -11.14 2.07
C LEU A 231 -8.57 -12.40 1.20
N ASP A 232 -9.63 -13.16 1.41
CA ASP A 232 -10.01 -14.22 0.46
C ASP A 232 -10.77 -13.65 -0.75
N ASP A 233 -11.13 -14.53 -1.68
CA ASP A 233 -11.79 -14.19 -2.94
C ASP A 233 -13.18 -13.56 -2.76
N GLU A 234 -13.76 -13.63 -1.56
CA GLU A 234 -15.05 -13.02 -1.22
C GLU A 234 -14.90 -11.78 -0.33
N GLY A 235 -13.66 -11.33 -0.08
CA GLY A 235 -13.35 -10.14 0.71
C GLY A 235 -13.50 -10.36 2.21
N VAL A 236 -13.28 -11.58 2.70
CA VAL A 236 -13.37 -11.92 4.13
C VAL A 236 -11.98 -11.92 4.78
N VAL A 237 -11.93 -11.37 5.99
CA VAL A 237 -10.74 -11.42 6.85
C VAL A 237 -10.66 -12.78 7.54
N ASN A 238 -9.67 -13.60 7.17
CA ASN A 238 -9.46 -14.94 7.76
C ASN A 238 -8.28 -15.01 8.73
N TYR A 239 -7.44 -13.97 8.79
CA TYR A 239 -6.24 -13.94 9.61
C TYR A 239 -6.25 -12.77 10.61
N ASP A 240 -5.30 -12.80 11.54
CA ASP A 240 -5.03 -11.65 12.40
C ASP A 240 -4.29 -10.59 11.59
N TYR A 241 -4.62 -9.31 11.82
CA TYR A 241 -3.92 -8.20 11.19
C TYR A 241 -2.49 -8.13 11.69
N PHE A 242 -1.56 -7.88 10.78
CA PHE A 242 -0.12 -7.90 11.03
C PHE A 242 0.48 -6.50 10.90
N ALA A 243 1.32 -6.11 11.87
CA ALA A 243 2.19 -4.93 11.77
C ALA A 243 3.65 -5.34 11.92
N ASN A 244 4.55 -4.71 11.17
CA ASN A 244 5.98 -5.03 11.12
C ASN A 244 6.89 -4.05 11.86
N ILE A 245 6.37 -2.92 12.35
CA ILE A 245 7.15 -1.85 12.99
C ILE A 245 6.72 -1.61 14.45
N PRO A 246 7.68 -1.47 15.39
CA PRO A 246 9.12 -1.75 15.25
C PRO A 246 9.43 -3.26 15.21
N ILE A 247 8.44 -4.10 15.48
CA ILE A 247 8.55 -5.56 15.50
C ILE A 247 7.30 -6.18 14.87
N ILE A 248 7.38 -7.45 14.48
CA ILE A 248 6.24 -8.22 14.00
C ILE A 248 5.24 -8.42 15.14
N LYS A 249 4.01 -7.93 14.97
CA LYS A 249 2.88 -8.14 15.88
C LYS A 249 1.64 -8.56 15.10
N TYR A 250 0.79 -9.35 15.75
CA TYR A 250 -0.50 -9.77 15.23
C TYR A 250 -1.60 -9.29 16.17
N TYR A 251 -2.72 -8.86 15.60
CA TYR A 251 -3.87 -8.33 16.31
C TYR A 251 -5.13 -9.09 15.88
N ASP A 252 -5.85 -9.66 16.85
CA ASP A 252 -7.15 -10.32 16.62
C ASP A 252 -8.32 -9.32 16.64
N ARG A 253 -8.07 -8.12 17.17
CA ARG A 253 -9.05 -7.02 17.32
C ARG A 253 -8.38 -5.65 17.32
N ASN A 254 -9.17 -4.62 17.05
CA ASN A 254 -8.73 -3.24 17.18
C ASN A 254 -8.72 -2.84 18.66
N ILE A 255 -7.67 -2.14 19.11
CA ILE A 255 -7.54 -1.76 20.53
C ILE A 255 -8.47 -0.60 20.93
N VAL A 256 -8.86 0.24 19.97
CA VAL A 256 -9.72 1.42 20.17
C VAL A 256 -11.19 1.01 20.06
N THR A 257 -11.58 0.34 18.97
CA THR A 257 -12.99 -0.04 18.74
C THR A 257 -13.38 -1.35 19.44
N GLY A 258 -12.41 -2.18 19.83
CA GLY A 258 -12.65 -3.51 20.40
C GLY A 258 -13.14 -4.56 19.38
N PHE A 259 -13.31 -4.18 18.11
CA PHE A 259 -13.88 -5.04 17.08
C PHE A 259 -12.95 -6.20 16.71
N LYS A 260 -13.48 -7.42 16.69
CA LYS A 260 -12.74 -8.62 16.25
C LYS A 260 -12.69 -8.69 14.74
N PHE A 261 -11.50 -8.89 14.18
CA PHE A 261 -11.31 -8.77 12.73
C PHE A 261 -11.77 -10.00 11.95
N LYS A 262 -11.44 -11.20 12.43
CA LYS A 262 -11.75 -12.45 11.71
C LYS A 262 -13.25 -12.62 11.48
N GLY A 263 -13.63 -12.96 10.25
CA GLY A 263 -15.01 -13.11 9.81
C GLY A 263 -15.65 -11.81 9.30
N PHE A 264 -14.96 -10.67 9.38
CA PHE A 264 -15.45 -9.44 8.73
C PHE A 264 -15.43 -9.60 7.21
N LYS A 265 -16.56 -9.29 6.57
CA LYS A 265 -16.70 -9.25 5.11
C LYS A 265 -16.77 -7.80 4.65
N PHE A 266 -15.89 -7.40 3.73
CA PHE A 266 -15.90 -6.04 3.20
C PHE A 266 -17.14 -5.80 2.32
N PRO A 267 -17.92 -4.72 2.57
CA PRO A 267 -18.96 -4.28 1.65
C PRO A 267 -18.33 -3.80 0.34
N TYR A 268 -19.06 -3.93 -0.77
CA TYR A 268 -18.61 -3.50 -2.10
C TYR A 268 -17.27 -4.09 -2.57
N PHE A 269 -16.92 -5.30 -2.11
CA PHE A 269 -15.63 -5.93 -2.41
C PHE A 269 -15.47 -6.21 -3.92
N LYS A 270 -16.48 -6.80 -4.57
CA LYS A 270 -16.42 -7.13 -6.00
C LYS A 270 -16.38 -5.86 -6.85
N GLU A 271 -17.10 -4.84 -6.44
CA GLU A 271 -17.12 -3.51 -7.03
C GLU A 271 -15.75 -2.84 -6.91
N SER A 272 -15.07 -2.98 -5.76
CA SER A 272 -13.70 -2.50 -5.57
C SER A 272 -12.73 -3.16 -6.54
N VAL A 273 -12.83 -4.49 -6.72
CA VAL A 273 -12.00 -5.23 -7.68
C VAL A 273 -12.27 -4.77 -9.11
N ASN A 274 -13.55 -4.64 -9.49
CA ASN A 274 -13.94 -4.18 -10.82
C ASN A 274 -13.45 -2.76 -11.11
N LEU A 275 -13.55 -1.84 -10.14
CA LEU A 275 -13.04 -0.48 -10.23
C LEU A 275 -11.53 -0.47 -10.55
N CYS A 276 -10.75 -1.31 -9.86
CA CYS A 276 -9.32 -1.42 -10.10
C CYS A 276 -8.99 -2.01 -11.48
N ILE A 277 -9.73 -3.04 -11.92
CA ILE A 277 -9.56 -3.63 -13.26
C ILE A 277 -9.86 -2.59 -14.33
N GLU A 278 -10.96 -1.84 -14.19
CA GLU A 278 -11.31 -0.75 -15.10
C GLU A 278 -10.21 0.32 -15.17
N ALA A 279 -9.68 0.73 -14.01
CA ALA A 279 -8.57 1.67 -13.96
C ALA A 279 -7.30 1.10 -14.63
N ALA A 280 -7.02 -0.19 -14.44
CA ALA A 280 -5.85 -0.86 -15.04
C ALA A 280 -5.90 -0.97 -16.56
N HIS A 281 -7.09 -0.96 -17.18
CA HIS A 281 -7.22 -0.91 -18.64
C HIS A 281 -6.66 0.38 -19.25
N ARG A 282 -6.53 1.47 -18.48
CA ARG A 282 -5.98 2.75 -18.92
C ARG A 282 -4.46 2.83 -18.78
N CYS A 283 -3.85 1.80 -18.19
CA CYS A 283 -2.44 1.80 -17.85
C CYS A 283 -1.66 0.84 -18.76
N LYS A 284 -0.44 1.25 -19.14
CA LYS A 284 0.48 0.36 -19.83
C LYS A 284 1.20 -0.60 -18.88
N ASN A 285 1.45 -0.17 -17.63
CA ASN A 285 2.01 -1.03 -16.61
C ASN A 285 1.05 -2.22 -16.36
N PRO A 286 1.51 -3.47 -16.57
CA PRO A 286 0.67 -4.66 -16.43
C PRO A 286 0.41 -5.01 -14.97
N PHE A 287 1.00 -4.30 -14.00
CA PHE A 287 1.06 -4.74 -12.63
C PHE A 287 1.04 -3.57 -11.65
N ILE A 288 -0.13 -3.30 -11.07
CA ILE A 288 -0.38 -2.07 -10.31
C ILE A 288 -1.06 -2.41 -8.99
N GLY A 289 -0.60 -1.79 -7.90
CA GLY A 289 -1.25 -1.84 -6.59
C GLY A 289 -2.17 -0.65 -6.37
N TRP A 290 -3.47 -0.85 -6.46
CA TRP A 290 -4.48 0.18 -6.24
C TRP A 290 -4.88 0.22 -4.78
N ASP A 291 -4.99 1.41 -4.22
CA ASP A 291 -5.57 1.62 -2.90
C ASP A 291 -6.99 2.14 -3.05
N VAL A 292 -7.94 1.41 -2.49
CA VAL A 292 -9.38 1.72 -2.55
C VAL A 292 -9.91 1.93 -1.14
N ALA A 293 -10.69 2.99 -0.94
CA ALA A 293 -11.53 3.14 0.24
C ALA A 293 -12.96 2.76 -0.11
N ILE A 294 -13.73 2.32 0.89
CA ILE A 294 -15.15 2.00 0.70
C ILE A 294 -15.99 3.02 1.46
N THR A 295 -16.89 3.68 0.75
CA THR A 295 -17.87 4.64 1.29
C THR A 295 -19.27 3.99 1.33
N GLU A 296 -20.27 4.67 1.89
CA GLU A 296 -21.66 4.20 1.82
C GLU A 296 -22.18 4.08 0.38
N ASN A 297 -21.68 4.93 -0.52
CA ASN A 297 -22.08 5.01 -1.92
C ASN A 297 -21.28 4.08 -2.85
N GLY A 298 -20.32 3.32 -2.32
CA GLY A 298 -19.46 2.43 -3.10
C GLY A 298 -17.96 2.70 -2.93
N PRO A 299 -17.11 2.00 -3.70
CA PRO A 299 -15.66 2.14 -3.64
C PRO A 299 -15.19 3.45 -4.28
N VAL A 300 -14.13 4.03 -3.72
CA VAL A 300 -13.46 5.24 -4.23
C VAL A 300 -11.96 4.99 -4.34
N LEU A 301 -11.35 5.51 -5.40
CA LEU A 301 -9.94 5.28 -5.70
C LEU A 301 -9.06 6.26 -4.91
N ILE A 302 -8.14 5.78 -4.08
CA ILE A 302 -7.26 6.65 -3.28
C ILE A 302 -6.02 6.99 -4.08
N GLU A 303 -5.24 5.98 -4.45
CA GLU A 303 -3.97 6.11 -5.17
C GLU A 303 -3.63 4.82 -5.91
N ALA A 304 -2.62 4.88 -6.76
CA ALA A 304 -2.08 3.73 -7.47
C ALA A 304 -0.57 3.67 -7.27
N ASN A 305 -0.07 2.46 -7.07
CA ASN A 305 1.31 2.18 -6.75
C ASN A 305 1.91 1.36 -7.89
N ARG A 306 2.89 1.94 -8.60
CA ARG A 306 3.60 1.26 -9.68
C ARG A 306 4.27 -0.05 -9.24
N ALA A 307 4.60 -0.19 -7.96
CA ALA A 307 5.01 -1.44 -7.33
C ALA A 307 4.10 -1.71 -6.10
N PRO A 308 3.41 -2.87 -6.01
CA PRO A 308 2.32 -3.07 -5.06
C PRO A 308 2.72 -3.51 -3.65
N SER A 309 4.02 -3.59 -3.33
CA SER A 309 4.53 -4.08 -2.04
C SER A 309 4.09 -5.52 -1.74
N PHE A 310 4.72 -6.49 -2.42
CA PHE A 310 4.40 -7.92 -2.27
C PHE A 310 4.53 -8.46 -0.86
N ASP A 311 5.24 -7.75 0.01
CA ASP A 311 5.38 -8.10 1.42
C ASP A 311 4.04 -8.16 2.14
N LEU A 312 3.05 -7.38 1.70
CA LEU A 312 1.68 -7.39 2.24
C LEU A 312 0.95 -8.73 2.06
N PHE A 313 1.32 -9.53 1.05
CA PHE A 313 0.61 -10.76 0.70
C PHE A 313 1.35 -12.05 1.06
N GLN A 314 2.55 -11.91 1.63
CA GLN A 314 3.45 -13.04 1.88
C GLN A 314 3.92 -13.12 3.35
N VAL A 315 3.12 -12.55 4.26
CA VAL A 315 3.37 -12.57 5.71
C VAL A 315 3.28 -14.00 6.21
N LYS A 316 4.33 -14.53 6.86
CA LYS A 316 4.40 -15.93 7.34
C LYS A 316 3.14 -16.38 8.10
N GLY A 317 2.56 -15.51 8.95
CA GLY A 317 1.36 -15.81 9.74
C GLY A 317 0.05 -15.86 8.95
N GLN A 318 0.08 -15.45 7.68
CA GLN A 318 -1.05 -15.37 6.76
C GLN A 318 -0.83 -16.20 5.49
N LEU A 319 0.20 -17.07 5.46
CA LEU A 319 0.48 -17.94 4.32
C LEU A 319 -0.33 -19.24 4.39
N GLU A 320 -0.96 -19.58 3.28
CA GLU A 320 -1.52 -20.90 3.07
C GLU A 320 -0.41 -21.90 2.72
N ASN A 321 -0.50 -23.12 3.24
CA ASN A 321 0.43 -24.22 2.95
C ASN A 321 1.92 -23.91 3.19
N ASN A 322 2.23 -22.86 3.98
CA ASN A 322 3.59 -22.44 4.32
C ASN A 322 4.49 -22.25 3.07
N ARG A 323 3.97 -21.57 2.04
CA ARG A 323 4.71 -21.16 0.84
C ARG A 323 4.39 -19.71 0.46
N GLY A 324 5.30 -19.05 -0.23
CA GLY A 324 5.08 -17.72 -0.82
C GLY A 324 4.14 -17.77 -2.03
N LYS A 325 3.96 -16.60 -2.65
CA LYS A 325 2.95 -16.33 -3.68
C LYS A 325 3.51 -16.22 -5.11
N LEU A 326 4.73 -16.72 -5.35
CA LEU A 326 5.35 -16.64 -6.68
C LEU A 326 4.56 -17.39 -7.75
N LYS A 327 4.08 -18.59 -7.42
CA LYS A 327 3.32 -19.42 -8.36
C LYS A 327 2.03 -18.73 -8.80
N GLU A 328 1.29 -18.15 -7.86
CA GLU A 328 0.07 -17.38 -8.15
C GLU A 328 0.35 -16.18 -9.05
N LEU A 329 1.51 -15.51 -8.85
CA LEU A 329 1.91 -14.40 -9.70
C LEU A 329 2.26 -14.88 -11.12
N GLU A 330 2.98 -15.99 -11.26
CA GLU A 330 3.31 -16.59 -12.57
C GLU A 330 2.06 -17.04 -13.32
N GLU A 331 1.10 -17.66 -12.63
CA GLU A 331 -0.21 -18.05 -13.17
C GLU A 331 -0.99 -16.83 -13.65
N ALA A 332 -1.03 -15.76 -12.84
CA ALA A 332 -1.71 -14.52 -13.19
C ALA A 332 -1.06 -13.79 -14.38
N LEU A 333 0.26 -13.85 -14.50
CA LEU A 333 1.02 -13.25 -15.60
C LEU A 333 1.00 -14.10 -16.89
N GLY A 334 0.85 -15.42 -16.76
CA GLY A 334 0.95 -16.38 -17.86
C GLY A 334 2.39 -16.70 -18.30
N PHE A 335 3.39 -16.47 -17.44
CA PHE A 335 4.79 -16.88 -17.68
C PHE A 335 5.58 -17.04 -16.38
N GLU A 336 6.65 -17.84 -16.44
CA GLU A 336 7.52 -18.11 -15.29
C GLU A 336 8.54 -16.99 -15.03
N LEU A 337 8.76 -16.67 -13.76
CA LEU A 337 9.71 -15.68 -13.25
C LEU A 337 10.95 -16.39 -12.69
N LYS A 338 11.71 -17.06 -13.57
CA LYS A 338 12.95 -17.76 -13.20
C LYS A 338 14.09 -16.80 -12.88
N LYS A 339 14.62 -16.92 -11.67
CA LYS A 339 15.85 -16.22 -11.22
C LYS A 339 17.13 -16.86 -11.76
#